data_AF-A0A7C3NVD6-F1
#
_entry.id   AF-A0A7C3NVD6-F1
#
_cell.length_a   1.000
_cell.length_b   1.000
_cell.length_c   1.000
_cell.angle_alpha   90.00
_cell.angle_beta   90.00
_cell.angle_gamma   90.00
#
_symmetry.space_group_name_H-M   'P 1'
#
loop_
_entity.id
_entity.type
_entity.pdbx_description
1 polymer ?
#
loop_
_entity_poly.entity_id
_entity_poly.type
_entity_poly.pdbx_seq_one_letter_code
_entity_poly.pdbx_strand_id
1 'polypeptide(L)'
;MAGGVALNCTLNGKILQNTPFERLYIQPAAGDSGLAIGAAFYVWHQILGKPRSFEMKHAYWGPEFGDAAIRKALRGAGSMEQGAWGQRSEVGGQRSDFRGQISEIGHPSPVSGQRSCLTVAELPEDELARVTAQYVAGGKIVGWYQGRTEWGPRALGNRSIVADPRRPGMKEVLNSRIKHRELFRPFAPSVLAERAADYFEESYPSPFMLMTYKVRPEMRAMIPAPTHVDGTGRLQTVSREENPRYWRLIKEFERITGVPVVLNTSFNDNEPIVCTPEEAVDCFMRTKMDVLVMGNYLVERSSGR
;
A
#
# COMPACT_ATOMS: atom_id res chain seq x y z
N MET A 1 15.88 16.37 9.94
CA MET A 1 16.21 16.86 8.59
C MET A 1 14.94 17.25 7.86
N ALA A 2 15.02 18.35 7.11
CA ALA A 2 13.99 18.89 6.22
C ALA A 2 14.66 19.54 5.00
N GLY A 3 13.89 20.14 4.10
CA GLY A 3 14.32 20.58 2.78
C GLY A 3 14.16 19.47 1.73
N GLY A 4 13.88 19.82 0.48
CA GLY A 4 13.58 18.84 -0.58
C GLY A 4 14.66 17.77 -0.79
N VAL A 5 15.93 18.10 -0.52
CA VAL A 5 17.06 17.16 -0.57
C VAL A 5 16.89 16.01 0.44
N ALA A 6 16.25 16.25 1.57
CA ALA A 6 15.99 15.22 2.58
C ALA A 6 14.95 14.18 2.15
N LEU A 7 14.29 14.33 1.00
CA LEU A 7 13.48 13.27 0.38
C LEU A 7 14.33 12.20 -0.35
N ASN A 8 15.65 12.40 -0.44
CA ASN A 8 16.58 11.43 -1.00
C ASN A 8 16.85 10.29 -0.01
N CYS A 9 16.09 9.20 -0.15
CA CYS A 9 16.20 8.03 0.73
C CYS A 9 17.55 7.30 0.67
N THR A 10 18.25 7.38 -0.47
CA THR A 10 19.57 6.77 -0.64
C THR A 10 20.63 7.53 0.15
N LEU A 11 20.57 8.86 0.13
CA LEU A 11 21.40 9.70 0.99
C LEU A 11 21.10 9.40 2.47
N ASN A 12 19.82 9.43 2.85
CA ASN A 12 19.41 9.27 4.24
C ASN A 12 19.84 7.94 4.86
N GLY A 13 19.75 6.82 4.11
CA GLY A 13 20.19 5.50 4.58
C GLY A 13 21.70 5.46 4.91
N LYS A 14 22.51 6.26 4.22
CA LYS A 14 23.96 6.31 4.43
C LYS A 14 24.37 7.15 5.63
N ILE A 15 23.52 8.05 6.13
CA ILE A 15 23.88 8.97 7.22
C ILE A 15 24.24 8.18 8.48
N LEU A 16 23.36 7.29 8.94
CA LEU A 16 23.62 6.50 10.16
C LEU A 16 24.82 5.55 10.01
N GLN A 17 25.17 5.16 8.77
CA GLN A 17 26.30 4.26 8.50
C GLN A 17 27.66 4.97 8.40
N ASN A 18 27.68 6.24 7.99
CA ASN A 18 28.91 6.95 7.60
C ASN A 18 29.18 8.20 8.43
N THR A 19 28.43 8.40 9.52
CA THR A 19 28.56 9.57 10.40
C THR A 19 28.42 9.13 11.86
N PRO A 20 28.84 9.95 12.83
CA PRO A 20 28.63 9.65 14.25
C PRO A 20 27.17 9.86 14.72
N PHE A 21 26.21 10.15 13.83
CA PHE A 21 24.81 10.33 14.22
C PHE A 21 24.16 8.98 14.54
N GLU A 22 23.56 8.87 15.72
CA GLU A 22 22.84 7.67 16.17
C GLU A 22 21.33 7.74 15.94
N ARG A 23 20.79 8.95 15.79
CA ARG A 23 19.35 9.20 15.63
C ARG A 23 19.12 10.16 14.47
N LEU A 24 18.25 9.73 13.57
CA LEU A 24 17.85 10.47 12.38
C LEU A 24 16.34 10.59 12.33
N TYR A 25 15.84 11.82 12.30
CA TYR A 25 14.43 12.09 12.03
C TYR A 25 14.33 12.91 10.75
N ILE A 26 13.58 12.42 9.76
CA ILE A 26 13.28 13.13 8.52
C ILE A 26 11.78 13.31 8.45
N GLN A 27 11.36 14.55 8.23
CA GLN A 27 9.94 14.87 8.17
C GLN A 27 9.32 14.31 6.87
N PRO A 28 8.15 13.65 6.89
CA PRO A 28 7.59 12.93 5.73
C PRO A 28 7.24 13.82 4.52
N ALA A 29 6.97 15.11 4.75
CA ALA A 29 6.76 16.16 3.77
C ALA A 29 7.96 17.14 3.75
N ALA A 30 9.20 16.63 3.80
CA ALA A 30 10.39 17.46 4.02
C ALA A 30 10.61 18.58 3.00
N GLY A 31 10.03 18.49 1.80
CA GLY A 31 10.06 19.58 0.82
C GLY A 31 9.12 20.74 1.18
N ASP A 32 8.77 21.54 0.17
CA ASP A 32 8.02 22.78 0.37
C ASP A 32 6.60 22.56 0.93
N SER A 33 6.03 21.37 0.69
CA SER A 33 4.75 20.98 1.29
C SER A 33 4.77 20.98 2.82
N GLY A 34 5.96 20.80 3.44
CA GLY A 34 6.18 20.88 4.88
C GLY A 34 6.23 22.30 5.45
N LEU A 35 6.35 23.35 4.64
CA LEU A 35 6.55 24.72 5.13
C LEU A 35 5.37 25.22 5.96
N ALA A 36 4.14 24.82 5.64
CA ALA A 36 2.95 25.23 6.40
C ALA A 36 3.04 24.78 7.88
N ILE A 37 3.45 23.54 8.14
CA ILE A 37 3.64 23.06 9.52
C ILE A 37 4.86 23.72 10.17
N GLY A 38 5.93 23.95 9.41
CA GLY A 38 7.13 24.62 9.88
C GLY A 38 6.83 26.04 10.36
N ALA A 39 6.05 26.80 9.58
CA ALA A 39 5.60 28.14 9.94
C ALA A 39 4.71 28.13 11.19
N ALA A 40 3.76 27.19 11.29
CA ALA A 40 2.92 27.05 12.47
C ALA A 40 3.75 26.75 13.74
N PHE A 41 4.71 25.82 13.66
CA PHE A 41 5.60 25.52 14.78
C PHE A 41 6.57 26.66 15.11
N TYR A 42 7.02 27.43 14.12
CA TYR A 42 7.81 28.63 14.36
C TYR A 42 7.03 29.64 15.18
N VAL A 43 5.78 29.96 14.79
CA VAL A 43 4.93 30.86 15.58
C VAL A 43 4.69 30.30 16.99
N TRP A 44 4.32 29.03 17.09
CA TRP A 44 4.03 28.40 18.38
C TRP A 44 5.23 28.41 19.35
N HIS A 45 6.43 28.05 18.87
CA HIS A 45 7.61 27.95 19.73
C HIS A 45 8.36 29.27 19.87
N GLN A 46 8.66 29.95 18.77
CA GLN A 46 9.54 31.10 18.75
C GLN A 46 8.81 32.40 19.07
N ILE A 47 7.56 32.55 18.61
CA ILE A 47 6.80 33.78 18.83
C ILE A 47 5.96 33.71 20.11
N LEU A 48 5.27 32.59 20.34
CA LEU A 48 4.38 32.42 21.51
C LEU A 48 5.05 31.79 22.73
N GLY A 49 6.31 31.36 22.62
CA GLY A 49 7.08 30.77 23.73
C GLY A 49 6.51 29.46 24.27
N LYS A 50 5.71 28.73 23.49
CA LYS A 50 5.07 27.48 23.93
C LYS A 50 6.03 26.29 23.81
N PRO A 51 5.95 25.28 24.70
CA PRO A 51 6.85 24.14 24.69
C PRO A 51 6.57 23.18 23.53
N ARG A 52 7.58 22.37 23.18
CA ARG A 52 7.47 21.22 22.27
C ARG A 52 6.76 20.08 23.01
N SER A 53 5.58 19.70 22.52
CA SER A 53 4.77 18.61 23.12
C SER A 53 4.37 17.52 22.12
N PHE A 54 4.73 17.67 20.84
CA PHE A 54 4.30 16.78 19.77
C PHE A 54 5.48 16.17 19.01
N GLU A 55 5.37 14.87 18.75
CA GLU A 55 6.25 14.10 17.87
C GLU A 55 5.40 13.44 16.79
N MET A 56 5.74 13.68 15.52
CA MET A 56 5.04 13.05 14.40
C MET A 56 5.60 11.64 14.19
N LYS A 57 4.91 10.65 14.74
CA LYS A 57 5.26 9.23 14.61
C LYS A 57 4.69 8.58 13.34
N HIS A 58 3.54 9.09 12.88
CA HIS A 58 2.89 8.68 11.64
C HIS A 58 2.58 9.88 10.72
N ALA A 59 2.29 9.59 9.45
CA ALA A 59 1.98 10.60 8.45
C ALA A 59 0.47 10.80 8.19
N TYR A 60 -0.42 10.03 8.83
CA TYR A 60 -1.86 10.02 8.56
C TYR A 60 -2.62 11.27 9.08
N TRP A 61 -2.38 12.43 8.49
CA TRP A 61 -2.95 13.72 8.92
C TRP A 61 -3.94 14.33 7.93
N GLY A 62 -4.10 13.72 6.76
CA GLY A 62 -5.07 14.19 5.76
C GLY A 62 -6.51 13.76 6.08
N PRO A 63 -7.44 14.01 5.15
CA PRO A 63 -8.85 13.63 5.31
C PRO A 63 -9.04 12.12 5.42
N GLU A 64 -10.10 11.76 6.13
CA GLU A 64 -10.68 10.43 6.22
C GLU A 64 -12.13 10.49 5.73
N PHE A 65 -12.58 9.41 5.10
CA PHE A 65 -13.91 9.32 4.53
C PHE A 65 -14.63 8.13 5.15
N GLY A 66 -15.77 8.38 5.78
CA GLY A 66 -16.58 7.34 6.42
C GLY A 66 -17.42 6.54 5.41
N ASP A 67 -18.09 5.51 5.93
CA ASP A 67 -18.86 4.53 5.14
C ASP A 67 -19.88 5.16 4.19
N ALA A 68 -20.51 6.27 4.58
CA ALA A 68 -21.48 6.96 3.72
C ALA A 68 -20.85 7.45 2.40
N ALA A 69 -19.65 8.03 2.46
CA ALA A 69 -18.93 8.49 1.28
C ALA A 69 -18.44 7.31 0.43
N ILE A 70 -17.92 6.25 1.09
CA ILE A 70 -17.45 5.05 0.40
C ILE A 70 -18.60 4.35 -0.33
N ARG A 71 -19.74 4.13 0.34
CA ARG A 71 -20.93 3.52 -0.27
C ARG A 71 -21.45 4.37 -1.43
N LYS A 72 -21.40 5.71 -1.32
CA LYS A 72 -21.81 6.62 -2.40
C LYS A 72 -20.91 6.43 -3.63
N ALA A 73 -19.60 6.44 -3.46
CA ALA A 73 -18.65 6.23 -4.57
C ALA A 73 -18.84 4.87 -5.25
N LEU A 74 -18.99 3.79 -4.46
CA LEU A 74 -19.20 2.45 -5.00
C LEU A 74 -20.52 2.32 -5.78
N ARG A 75 -21.60 2.97 -5.32
CA ARG A 75 -22.88 2.99 -6.06
C ARG A 75 -22.78 3.77 -7.37
N GLY A 76 -21.93 4.80 -7.42
CA GLY A 76 -21.72 5.59 -8.62
C GLY A 76 -21.03 4.81 -9.75
N ALA A 77 -20.18 3.84 -9.40
CA ALA A 77 -19.32 3.14 -10.36
C ALA A 77 -19.91 1.89 -11.01
N GLY A 78 -21.03 1.35 -10.52
CA GLY A 78 -21.67 0.19 -11.12
C GLY A 78 -22.97 -0.25 -10.44
N SER A 79 -23.78 -1.03 -11.17
CA SER A 79 -24.93 -1.72 -10.62
C SER A 79 -24.42 -2.78 -9.64
N MET A 80 -24.48 -2.52 -8.33
CA MET A 80 -24.11 -3.49 -7.31
C MET A 80 -25.02 -4.72 -7.42
N GLU A 81 -24.46 -5.88 -7.78
CA GLU A 81 -25.07 -7.13 -7.35
C GLU A 81 -24.81 -7.25 -5.84
N GLN A 82 -25.87 -7.12 -5.04
CA GLN A 82 -25.81 -7.35 -3.60
C GLN A 82 -25.50 -8.83 -3.37
N GLY A 83 -24.22 -9.18 -3.32
CA GLY A 83 -23.78 -10.47 -2.79
C GLY A 83 -24.10 -10.50 -1.31
N ALA A 84 -25.27 -11.07 -0.98
CA ALA A 84 -25.75 -11.50 0.33
C ALA A 84 -25.05 -10.85 1.54
N TRP A 85 -25.66 -9.78 2.06
CA TRP A 85 -25.41 -9.32 3.42
C TRP A 85 -25.66 -10.47 4.39
N GLY A 86 -24.58 -11.06 4.90
CA GLY A 86 -24.62 -12.06 5.97
C GLY A 86 -25.36 -13.34 5.62
N GLN A 87 -24.65 -14.32 5.04
CA GLN A 87 -24.75 -15.75 5.37
C GLN A 87 -23.81 -16.55 4.45
N ARG A 88 -22.57 -16.75 4.90
CA ARG A 88 -21.81 -17.96 4.55
C ARG A 88 -21.30 -18.58 5.84
N SER A 89 -22.21 -19.26 6.53
CA SER A 89 -21.88 -20.32 7.46
C SER A 89 -21.37 -21.52 6.67
N GLU A 90 -20.23 -22.05 7.10
CA GLU A 90 -19.68 -23.39 6.82
C GLU A 90 -19.14 -23.65 5.40
N VAL A 91 -17.80 -23.61 5.29
CA VAL A 91 -17.09 -24.28 4.20
C VAL A 91 -16.62 -25.65 4.71
N GLY A 92 -17.47 -26.66 4.49
CA GLY A 92 -17.04 -28.04 4.37
C GLY A 92 -16.24 -28.20 3.07
N GLY A 93 -15.10 -28.87 3.17
CA GLY A 93 -14.14 -28.95 2.08
C GLY A 93 -14.61 -29.81 0.90
N GLN A 94 -14.17 -29.44 -0.29
CA GLN A 94 -13.67 -30.39 -1.28
C GLN A 94 -12.92 -29.63 -2.38
N ARG A 95 -11.72 -30.13 -2.68
CA ARG A 95 -10.90 -29.73 -3.83
C ARG A 95 -11.50 -30.34 -5.09
N SER A 96 -11.54 -29.59 -6.18
CA SER A 96 -11.54 -30.17 -7.51
C SER A 96 -10.68 -29.35 -8.47
N ASP A 97 -9.77 -30.07 -9.12
CA ASP A 97 -8.94 -29.63 -10.24
C ASP A 97 -9.80 -29.18 -11.42
N PHE A 98 -9.38 -28.12 -12.12
CA PHE A 98 -9.81 -27.86 -13.49
C PHE A 98 -8.62 -27.46 -14.36
N ARG A 99 -8.13 -28.44 -15.13
CA ARG A 99 -7.34 -28.27 -16.36
C ARG A 99 -8.30 -28.39 -17.55
N GLY A 100 -8.22 -27.45 -18.50
CA GLY A 100 -8.88 -27.51 -19.81
C GLY A 100 -9.07 -26.10 -20.37
N GLN A 101 -8.18 -25.62 -21.23
CA GLN A 101 -8.17 -25.71 -22.71
C GLN A 101 -8.45 -24.31 -23.29
N ILE A 102 -7.45 -23.77 -23.97
CA ILE A 102 -7.46 -22.46 -24.63
C ILE A 102 -7.81 -22.71 -26.09
N SER A 103 -8.84 -22.05 -26.61
CA SER A 103 -9.06 -21.92 -28.06
C SER A 103 -9.46 -20.48 -28.41
N GLU A 104 -8.60 -19.86 -29.23
CA GLU A 104 -8.78 -18.79 -30.21
C GLU A 104 -9.85 -17.69 -29.99
N ILE A 105 -9.38 -16.45 -29.86
CA ILE A 105 -10.20 -15.23 -29.78
C ILE A 105 -10.14 -14.50 -31.13
N GLY A 106 -11.27 -14.50 -31.85
CA GLY A 106 -11.56 -13.52 -32.90
C GLY A 106 -11.87 -12.15 -32.32
N HIS A 107 -11.44 -11.09 -33.00
CA HIS A 107 -11.66 -9.69 -32.61
C HIS A 107 -13.13 -9.27 -32.77
N PRO A 108 -13.66 -8.44 -31.85
CA PRO A 108 -14.62 -7.42 -32.23
C PRO A 108 -14.21 -6.00 -31.76
N SER A 109 -14.49 -5.04 -32.63
CA SER A 109 -14.35 -3.58 -32.47
C SER A 109 -15.16 -3.01 -31.29
N PRO A 110 -14.84 -1.80 -30.77
CA PRO A 110 -15.41 -1.29 -29.53
C PRO A 110 -16.82 -0.72 -29.76
N VAL A 111 -17.79 -1.23 -28.98
CA VAL A 111 -19.12 -0.64 -28.85
C VAL A 111 -19.21 0.07 -27.49
N SER A 112 -19.74 1.28 -27.53
CA SER A 112 -20.06 2.17 -26.41
C SER A 112 -20.83 1.51 -25.26
N GLY A 113 -20.41 1.76 -24.01
CA GLY A 113 -21.30 1.79 -22.85
C GLY A 113 -21.43 0.50 -22.02
N GLN A 114 -20.39 -0.31 -21.86
CA GLN A 114 -20.40 -1.42 -20.90
C GLN A 114 -20.07 -0.89 -19.50
N ARG A 115 -21.09 -0.68 -18.65
CA ARG A 115 -20.88 -0.52 -17.21
C ARG A 115 -20.33 -1.85 -16.69
N SER A 116 -19.04 -1.90 -16.37
CA SER A 116 -18.45 -3.06 -15.71
C SER A 116 -19.16 -3.29 -14.38
N CYS A 117 -19.73 -4.49 -14.19
CA CYS A 117 -20.32 -4.88 -12.93
C CYS A 117 -19.23 -5.09 -11.87
N LEU A 118 -19.49 -4.57 -10.68
CA LEU A 118 -18.66 -4.73 -9.51
C LEU A 118 -19.40 -5.62 -8.52
N THR A 119 -18.70 -6.61 -7.99
CA THR A 119 -19.16 -7.36 -6.83
C THR A 119 -18.59 -6.69 -5.59
N VAL A 120 -19.46 -6.32 -4.66
CA VAL A 120 -19.08 -5.65 -3.40
C VAL A 120 -19.55 -6.49 -2.23
N ALA A 121 -18.63 -6.84 -1.34
CA ALA A 121 -18.90 -7.52 -0.08
C ALA A 121 -18.44 -6.64 1.09
N GLU A 122 -19.26 -6.51 2.13
CA GLU A 122 -18.87 -5.90 3.39
C GLU A 122 -18.42 -7.00 4.37
N LEU A 123 -17.21 -6.90 4.89
CA LEU A 123 -16.62 -7.91 5.76
C LEU A 123 -16.18 -7.28 7.10
N PRO A 124 -16.29 -8.02 8.22
CA PRO A 124 -15.64 -7.64 9.47
C PRO A 124 -14.14 -7.44 9.27
N GLU A 125 -13.53 -6.53 10.02
CA GLU A 125 -12.13 -6.11 9.80
C GLU A 125 -11.13 -7.28 9.82
N ASP A 126 -11.28 -8.23 10.73
CA ASP A 126 -10.39 -9.39 10.84
C ASP A 126 -10.53 -10.34 9.64
N GLU A 127 -11.76 -10.53 9.16
CA GLU A 127 -12.00 -11.32 7.96
C GLU A 127 -11.48 -10.61 6.71
N LEU A 128 -11.70 -9.29 6.62
CA LEU A 128 -11.21 -8.46 5.52
C LEU A 128 -9.70 -8.52 5.39
N ALA A 129 -8.96 -8.37 6.51
CA ALA A 129 -7.51 -8.45 6.51
C ALA A 129 -7.02 -9.84 6.06
N ARG A 130 -7.65 -10.92 6.57
CA ARG A 130 -7.32 -12.30 6.20
C ARG A 130 -7.58 -12.55 4.71
N VAL A 131 -8.75 -12.17 4.19
CA VAL A 131 -9.12 -12.38 2.78
C VAL A 131 -8.23 -11.55 1.86
N THR A 132 -7.94 -10.31 2.25
CA THR A 132 -7.02 -9.44 1.49
C THR A 132 -5.61 -10.04 1.45
N ALA A 133 -5.10 -10.55 2.58
CA ALA A 133 -3.81 -11.23 2.63
C ALA A 133 -3.78 -12.48 1.75
N GLN A 134 -4.90 -13.24 1.66
CA GLN A 134 -5.04 -14.36 0.73
C GLN A 134 -4.97 -13.91 -0.74
N TYR A 135 -5.61 -12.80 -1.10
CA TYR A 135 -5.50 -12.24 -2.45
C TYR A 135 -4.07 -11.82 -2.78
N VAL A 136 -3.41 -11.11 -1.87
CA VAL A 136 -2.01 -10.71 -2.04
C VAL A 136 -1.12 -11.96 -2.19
N ALA A 137 -1.25 -12.96 -1.31
CA ALA A 137 -0.49 -14.22 -1.38
C ALA A 137 -0.78 -15.04 -2.64
N GLY A 138 -1.98 -14.92 -3.21
CA GLY A 138 -2.35 -15.48 -4.50
C GLY A 138 -1.73 -14.75 -5.71
N GLY A 139 -1.02 -13.65 -5.49
CA GLY A 139 -0.42 -12.82 -6.52
C GLY A 139 -1.36 -11.80 -7.15
N LYS A 140 -2.55 -11.55 -6.56
CA LYS A 140 -3.44 -10.47 -6.98
C LYS A 140 -2.85 -9.12 -6.56
N ILE A 141 -3.09 -8.08 -7.36
CA ILE A 141 -2.77 -6.70 -7.04
C ILE A 141 -3.98 -6.04 -6.37
N VAL A 142 -3.79 -5.57 -5.14
CA VAL A 142 -4.84 -5.01 -4.31
C VAL A 142 -4.66 -3.50 -4.17
N GLY A 143 -5.68 -2.73 -4.56
CA GLY A 143 -5.83 -1.35 -4.12
C GLY A 143 -6.32 -1.30 -2.68
N TRP A 144 -5.60 -0.61 -1.80
CA TRP A 144 -5.84 -0.54 -0.36
C TRP A 144 -6.08 0.90 0.06
N TYR A 145 -7.32 1.21 0.43
CA TYR A 145 -7.81 2.54 0.77
C TYR A 145 -8.40 2.54 2.18
N GLN A 146 -7.69 3.12 3.15
CA GLN A 146 -8.05 3.06 4.57
C GLN A 146 -7.81 4.39 5.28
N GLY A 147 -8.68 4.73 6.22
CA GLY A 147 -8.50 5.83 7.17
C GLY A 147 -8.04 7.17 6.55
N ARG A 148 -7.30 7.93 7.36
CA ARG A 148 -6.71 9.23 6.98
C ARG A 148 -5.60 9.06 5.94
N THR A 149 -5.64 9.85 4.87
CA THR A 149 -4.55 9.84 3.88
C THR A 149 -3.21 10.29 4.48
N GLU A 150 -2.13 9.73 3.96
CA GLU A 150 -0.75 10.06 4.29
C GLU A 150 -0.40 11.48 3.85
N TRP A 151 0.34 12.19 4.69
CA TRP A 151 0.98 13.44 4.33
C TRP A 151 2.39 13.20 3.77
N GLY A 152 2.67 13.80 2.61
CA GLY A 152 3.94 13.65 1.90
C GLY A 152 3.80 12.83 0.61
N PRO A 153 4.91 12.55 -0.08
CA PRO A 153 4.89 11.96 -1.43
C PRO A 153 4.85 10.42 -1.44
N ARG A 154 4.66 9.78 -0.27
CA ARG A 154 4.75 8.33 -0.10
C ARG A 154 3.40 7.79 0.38
N ALA A 155 2.94 6.72 -0.24
CA ALA A 155 1.91 5.88 0.36
C ALA A 155 2.55 4.98 1.41
N LEU A 156 1.93 4.93 2.58
CA LEU A 156 2.42 4.31 3.80
C LEU A 156 1.36 3.39 4.41
N GLY A 157 0.50 2.80 3.58
CA GLY A 157 -0.49 1.81 4.02
C GLY A 157 -1.93 2.31 4.17
N ASN A 158 -2.25 3.54 3.77
CA ASN A 158 -3.61 4.09 3.77
C ASN A 158 -4.13 4.43 2.37
N ARG A 159 -3.24 4.78 1.43
CA ARG A 159 -3.55 4.94 -0.01
C ARG A 159 -2.54 4.18 -0.85
N SER A 160 -2.56 2.85 -0.72
CA SER A 160 -1.50 1.97 -1.22
C SER A 160 -2.00 0.96 -2.24
N ILE A 161 -1.14 0.57 -3.17
CA ILE A 161 -1.28 -0.67 -3.93
C ILE A 161 -0.36 -1.70 -3.29
N VAL A 162 -0.93 -2.84 -2.92
CA VAL A 162 -0.26 -3.92 -2.18
C VAL A 162 -0.15 -5.15 -3.07
N ALA A 163 1.03 -5.77 -3.10
CA ALA A 163 1.29 -6.96 -3.90
C ALA A 163 2.27 -7.93 -3.20
N ASP A 164 2.31 -9.18 -3.68
CA ASP A 164 3.19 -10.22 -3.14
C ASP A 164 4.67 -9.89 -3.37
N PRO A 165 5.49 -9.70 -2.32
CA PRO A 165 6.90 -9.38 -2.49
C PRO A 165 7.74 -10.59 -2.92
N ARG A 166 7.21 -11.81 -2.77
CA ARG A 166 7.93 -13.07 -3.01
C ARG A 166 8.07 -13.41 -4.49
N ARG A 167 7.28 -12.77 -5.36
CA ARG A 167 7.18 -13.08 -6.78
C ARG A 167 8.19 -12.26 -7.60
N PRO A 168 9.23 -12.86 -8.21
CA PRO A 168 10.27 -12.10 -8.93
C PRO A 168 9.72 -11.17 -10.02
N GLY A 169 8.70 -11.61 -10.76
CA GLY A 169 8.08 -10.85 -11.86
C GLY A 169 7.04 -9.79 -11.45
N MET A 170 6.82 -9.56 -10.15
CA MET A 170 5.75 -8.66 -9.70
C MET A 170 6.03 -7.19 -10.08
N LYS A 171 7.30 -6.79 -10.20
CA LYS A 171 7.67 -5.43 -10.65
C LYS A 171 7.15 -5.18 -12.07
N GLU A 172 7.36 -6.12 -12.97
CA GLU A 172 6.97 -6.09 -14.37
C GLU A 172 5.46 -6.13 -14.52
N VAL A 173 4.78 -6.93 -13.70
CA VAL A 173 3.32 -7.00 -13.66
C VAL A 173 2.73 -5.67 -13.19
N LEU A 174 3.24 -5.06 -12.13
CA LEU A 174 2.78 -3.75 -11.65
C LEU A 174 3.03 -2.64 -12.68
N ASN A 175 4.21 -2.63 -13.30
CA ASN A 175 4.55 -1.64 -14.33
C ASN A 175 3.68 -1.79 -15.59
N SER A 176 3.39 -3.01 -16.05
CA SER A 176 2.56 -3.22 -17.24
C SER A 176 1.05 -3.02 -17.02
N ARG A 177 0.55 -3.30 -15.80
CA ARG A 177 -0.89 -3.27 -15.49
C ARG A 177 -1.39 -1.95 -14.92
N ILE A 178 -0.51 -1.19 -14.27
CA ILE A 178 -0.91 -0.03 -13.47
C ILE A 178 0.02 1.16 -13.69
N LYS A 179 1.33 0.99 -13.51
CA LYS A 179 2.24 2.15 -13.35
C LYS A 179 2.79 2.72 -14.64
N HIS A 180 2.86 1.92 -15.69
CA HIS A 180 3.36 2.32 -17.02
C HIS A 180 4.70 3.08 -16.97
N ARG A 181 5.58 2.70 -16.04
CA ARG A 181 6.85 3.37 -15.74
C ARG A 181 8.04 2.49 -16.09
N GLU A 182 9.22 3.11 -16.12
CA GLU A 182 10.47 2.45 -16.49
C GLU A 182 10.83 1.31 -15.52
N LEU A 183 11.37 0.22 -16.06
CA LEU A 183 11.65 -1.02 -15.30
C LEU A 183 12.62 -0.82 -14.12
N PHE A 184 13.52 0.16 -14.21
CA PHE A 184 14.49 0.45 -13.16
C PHE A 184 13.88 1.16 -11.94
N ARG A 185 12.65 1.68 -12.03
CA ARG A 185 12.03 2.36 -10.88
C ARG A 185 11.64 1.34 -9.81
N PRO A 186 12.22 1.43 -8.61
CA PRO A 186 11.98 0.44 -7.58
C PRO A 186 10.58 0.55 -6.95
N PHE A 187 10.18 -0.54 -6.32
CA PHE A 187 9.06 -0.61 -5.40
C PHE A 187 9.58 -0.78 -3.97
N ALA A 188 8.75 -0.52 -2.97
CA ALA A 188 9.20 -0.47 -1.59
C ALA A 188 8.66 -1.66 -0.78
N PRO A 189 9.44 -2.22 0.15
CA PRO A 189 8.94 -3.15 1.14
C PRO A 189 8.29 -2.41 2.32
N SER A 190 7.12 -2.87 2.75
CA SER A 190 6.54 -2.56 4.06
C SER A 190 6.63 -3.81 4.94
N VAL A 191 7.30 -3.69 6.08
CA VAL A 191 7.57 -4.81 7.03
C VAL A 191 6.95 -4.52 8.38
N LEU A 192 6.53 -5.56 9.10
CA LEU A 192 6.22 -5.43 10.53
C LEU A 192 7.44 -4.89 11.29
N ALA A 193 7.26 -3.84 12.09
CA ALA A 193 8.36 -3.17 12.78
C ALA A 193 9.15 -4.16 13.65
N GLU A 194 8.46 -5.06 14.34
CA GLU A 194 9.04 -6.10 15.20
C GLU A 194 9.80 -7.20 14.42
N ARG A 195 9.69 -7.25 13.08
CA ARG A 195 10.38 -8.22 12.20
C ARG A 195 11.42 -7.58 11.30
N ALA A 196 11.64 -6.27 11.38
CA ALA A 196 12.55 -5.55 10.48
C ALA A 196 13.98 -6.11 10.54
N ALA A 197 14.49 -6.40 11.74
CA ALA A 197 15.84 -6.92 11.94
C ALA A 197 16.08 -8.31 11.33
N ASP A 198 15.03 -9.09 11.09
CA ASP A 198 15.13 -10.42 10.47
C ASP A 198 15.40 -10.34 8.96
N TYR A 199 14.99 -9.24 8.31
CA TYR A 199 15.06 -9.08 6.85
C TYR A 199 16.08 -8.05 6.39
N PHE A 200 16.38 -7.06 7.24
CA PHE A 200 17.26 -5.95 6.92
C PHE A 200 18.48 -5.94 7.87
N GLU A 201 19.63 -5.51 7.36
CA GLU A 201 20.87 -5.43 8.15
C GLU A 201 20.73 -4.43 9.29
N GLU A 202 20.01 -3.33 9.04
CA GLU A 202 19.73 -2.30 10.03
C GLU A 202 18.29 -2.40 10.55
N SER A 203 18.08 -2.02 11.82
CA SER A 203 16.78 -2.09 12.50
C SER A 203 16.25 -0.73 12.97
N TYR A 204 16.88 0.36 12.56
CA TYR A 204 16.41 1.70 12.91
C TYR A 204 14.99 1.93 12.32
N PRO A 205 14.05 2.54 13.07
CA PRO A 205 12.70 2.75 12.55
C PRO A 205 12.69 3.59 11.26
N SER A 206 11.90 3.16 10.28
CA SER A 206 11.69 3.86 9.01
C SER A 206 10.21 3.95 8.67
N PRO A 207 9.37 4.65 9.45
CA PRO A 207 7.92 4.68 9.26
C PRO A 207 7.49 5.42 7.98
N PHE A 208 8.36 6.25 7.40
CA PHE A 208 8.02 7.17 6.31
C PHE A 208 8.57 6.79 4.94
N MET A 209 9.22 5.62 4.81
CA MET A 209 9.81 5.19 3.54
C MET A 209 10.83 6.21 2.97
N LEU A 210 11.58 6.84 3.88
CA LEU A 210 12.56 7.91 3.61
C LEU A 210 14.01 7.46 3.77
N MET A 211 14.25 6.16 3.96
CA MET A 211 15.57 5.57 4.12
C MET A 211 15.68 4.28 3.32
N THR A 212 16.86 3.99 2.82
CA THR A 212 17.19 2.73 2.16
C THR A 212 17.97 1.86 3.13
N TYR A 213 17.63 0.57 3.14
CA TYR A 213 18.21 -0.45 4.02
C TYR A 213 18.76 -1.57 3.15
N LYS A 214 19.80 -2.25 3.64
CA LYS A 214 20.29 -3.46 2.97
C LYS A 214 19.42 -4.65 3.37
N VAL A 215 18.89 -5.36 2.39
CA VAL A 215 18.25 -6.65 2.61
C VAL A 215 19.35 -7.67 2.87
N ARG A 216 19.21 -8.41 3.97
CA ARG A 216 20.13 -9.48 4.34
C ARG A 216 20.31 -10.47 3.20
N PRO A 217 21.54 -10.87 2.82
CA PRO A 217 21.79 -11.73 1.67
C PRO A 217 20.89 -12.96 1.58
N GLU A 218 20.68 -13.64 2.70
CA GLU A 218 19.86 -14.84 2.84
C GLU A 218 18.35 -14.60 2.65
N MET A 219 17.88 -13.37 2.84
CA MET A 219 16.47 -12.99 2.70
C MET A 219 16.11 -12.42 1.32
N ARG A 220 17.10 -12.10 0.48
CA ARG A 220 16.87 -11.48 -0.84
C ARG A 220 15.98 -12.33 -1.76
N ALA A 221 16.17 -13.65 -1.71
CA ALA A 221 15.35 -14.59 -2.49
C ALA A 221 13.91 -14.72 -1.97
N MET A 222 13.66 -14.35 -0.70
CA MET A 222 12.32 -14.38 -0.10
C MET A 222 11.49 -13.15 -0.47
N ILE A 223 12.13 -12.00 -0.73
CA ILE A 223 11.44 -10.75 -1.10
C ILE A 223 12.06 -10.09 -2.35
N PRO A 224 12.17 -10.80 -3.49
CA PRO A 224 12.84 -10.30 -4.68
C PRO A 224 12.14 -9.08 -5.31
N ALA A 225 10.81 -8.98 -5.19
CA ALA A 225 10.05 -7.91 -5.84
C ALA A 225 10.37 -6.51 -5.29
N PRO A 226 10.49 -6.27 -3.97
CA PRO A 226 10.95 -4.98 -3.46
C PRO A 226 12.48 -4.81 -3.34
N THR A 227 13.27 -5.87 -3.55
CA THR A 227 14.75 -5.81 -3.45
C THR A 227 15.37 -5.25 -4.73
N HIS A 228 16.28 -4.29 -4.61
CA HIS A 228 17.01 -3.67 -5.71
C HIS A 228 18.20 -4.54 -6.16
N VAL A 229 18.79 -4.23 -7.32
CA VAL A 229 19.94 -4.95 -7.87
C VAL A 229 21.17 -4.92 -6.95
N ASP A 230 21.32 -3.86 -6.15
CA ASP A 230 22.40 -3.70 -5.17
C ASP A 230 22.07 -4.33 -3.80
N GLY A 231 20.94 -5.04 -3.71
CA GLY A 231 20.47 -5.68 -2.47
C GLY A 231 19.79 -4.72 -1.50
N THR A 232 19.53 -3.47 -1.87
CA THR A 232 18.84 -2.51 -1.00
C THR A 232 17.32 -2.52 -1.19
N GLY A 233 16.59 -1.95 -0.24
CA GLY A 233 15.16 -1.68 -0.36
C GLY A 233 14.78 -0.39 0.39
N ARG A 234 13.84 0.39 -0.17
CA ARG A 234 13.35 1.62 0.49
C ARG A 234 12.29 1.28 1.53
N LEU A 235 12.74 1.03 2.75
CA LEU A 235 11.94 0.39 3.80
C LEU A 235 10.86 1.28 4.41
N GLN A 236 9.66 0.73 4.56
CA GLN A 236 8.68 1.18 5.55
C GLN A 236 8.57 0.17 6.70
N THR A 237 8.80 0.61 7.93
CA THR A 237 8.46 -0.18 9.14
C THR A 237 7.04 0.15 9.58
N VAL A 238 6.24 -0.86 9.90
CA VAL A 238 4.83 -0.73 10.27
C VAL A 238 4.62 -1.26 11.68
N SER A 239 4.28 -0.37 12.61
CA SER A 239 3.90 -0.73 13.98
C SER A 239 2.39 -0.89 14.12
N ARG A 240 1.95 -1.69 15.10
CA ARG A 240 0.53 -1.88 15.40
C ARG A 240 -0.10 -0.59 15.94
N GLU A 241 0.67 0.20 16.67
CA GLU A 241 0.25 1.43 17.32
C GLU A 241 -0.02 2.54 16.29
N GLU A 242 0.79 2.65 15.24
CA GLU A 242 0.68 3.71 14.25
C GLU A 242 -0.35 3.39 13.15
N ASN A 243 -0.42 2.13 12.71
CA ASN A 243 -1.38 1.71 11.68
C ASN A 243 -1.88 0.28 11.92
N PRO A 244 -2.86 0.08 12.83
CA PRO A 244 -3.31 -1.25 13.22
C PRO A 244 -3.92 -2.06 12.08
N ARG A 245 -4.62 -1.39 11.13
CA ARG A 245 -5.23 -2.04 9.97
C ARG A 245 -4.19 -2.57 8.99
N TYR A 246 -3.21 -1.74 8.64
CA TYR A 246 -2.14 -2.15 7.74
C TYR A 246 -1.21 -3.18 8.40
N TRP A 247 -0.91 -3.02 9.69
CA TRP A 247 -0.21 -4.02 10.48
C TRP A 247 -0.94 -5.37 10.44
N ARG A 248 -2.27 -5.40 10.62
CA ARG A 248 -3.06 -6.64 10.58
C ARG A 248 -3.03 -7.32 9.21
N LEU A 249 -3.12 -6.55 8.12
CA LEU A 249 -2.96 -7.09 6.76
C LEU A 249 -1.61 -7.80 6.61
N ILE A 250 -0.52 -7.16 7.00
CA ILE A 250 0.83 -7.73 6.90
C ILE A 250 0.97 -8.93 7.84
N LYS A 251 0.37 -8.88 9.03
CA LYS A 251 0.38 -10.00 9.99
C LYS A 251 -0.37 -11.23 9.49
N GLU A 252 -1.51 -11.04 8.84
CA GLU A 252 -2.22 -12.14 8.18
C GLU A 252 -1.45 -12.68 6.97
N PHE A 253 -0.79 -11.80 6.21
CA PHE A 253 0.08 -12.22 5.12
C PHE A 253 1.26 -13.06 5.63
N GLU A 254 1.88 -12.65 6.75
CA GLU A 254 2.90 -13.44 7.44
C GLU A 254 2.35 -14.80 7.85
N ARG A 255 1.18 -14.85 8.48
CA ARG A 255 0.55 -16.11 8.93
C ARG A 255 0.32 -17.08 7.76
N ILE A 256 0.00 -16.57 6.57
CA ILE A 256 -0.25 -17.37 5.37
C ILE A 256 1.05 -17.80 4.68
N THR A 257 2.07 -16.95 4.68
CA THR A 257 3.23 -17.09 3.79
C THR A 257 4.57 -17.33 4.48
N GLY A 258 4.63 -17.10 5.80
CA GLY A 258 5.87 -17.02 6.57
C GLY A 258 6.65 -15.71 6.37
N VAL A 259 6.18 -14.77 5.54
CA VAL A 259 6.90 -13.53 5.19
C VAL A 259 6.18 -12.31 5.78
N PRO A 260 6.80 -11.55 6.72
CA PRO A 260 6.22 -10.36 7.36
C PRO A 260 6.42 -9.07 6.54
N VAL A 261 6.49 -9.19 5.22
CA VAL A 261 6.74 -8.10 4.28
C VAL A 261 5.66 -8.12 3.22
N VAL A 262 5.22 -6.94 2.77
CA VAL A 262 4.44 -6.78 1.54
C VAL A 262 5.13 -5.77 0.62
N LEU A 263 4.92 -5.88 -0.69
CA LEU A 263 5.30 -4.81 -1.62
C LEU A 263 4.26 -3.70 -1.53
N ASN A 264 4.72 -2.47 -1.34
CA ASN A 264 3.90 -1.27 -1.28
C ASN A 264 4.30 -0.25 -2.36
N THR A 265 3.30 0.36 -3.00
CA THR A 265 3.45 1.53 -3.86
C THR A 265 2.27 2.48 -3.73
N SER A 266 2.45 3.73 -4.16
CA SER A 266 1.37 4.73 -4.22
C SER A 266 0.12 4.20 -4.91
N PHE A 267 -1.06 4.45 -4.35
CA PHE A 267 -2.32 4.19 -5.04
C PHE A 267 -2.63 5.35 -5.98
N ASN A 268 -2.17 5.19 -7.22
CA ASN A 268 -2.35 6.10 -8.34
C ASN A 268 -1.88 5.42 -9.63
N ASP A 269 -2.14 6.06 -10.75
CA ASP A 269 -1.39 5.87 -12.00
C ASP A 269 -0.44 7.09 -12.16
N ASN A 270 -0.29 7.67 -13.35
CA ASN A 270 0.42 8.91 -13.66
C ASN A 270 -0.32 10.17 -13.15
N GLU A 271 -0.77 10.15 -11.90
CA GLU A 271 -1.51 11.22 -11.22
C GLU A 271 -1.14 11.29 -9.72
N PRO A 272 -1.59 12.29 -8.94
CA PRO A 272 -1.41 12.30 -7.49
C PRO A 272 -1.97 11.04 -6.80
N ILE A 273 -1.52 10.76 -5.57
CA ILE A 273 -2.10 9.67 -4.76
C ILE A 273 -3.59 9.95 -4.56
N VAL A 274 -4.44 8.94 -4.77
CA VAL A 274 -5.89 9.06 -4.60
C VAL A 274 -6.22 9.56 -3.19
N CYS A 275 -7.09 10.56 -3.09
CA CYS A 275 -7.50 11.19 -1.86
C CYS A 275 -8.92 10.75 -1.48
N THR A 276 -9.88 10.90 -2.39
CA THR A 276 -11.31 10.62 -2.17
C THR A 276 -11.69 9.17 -2.52
N PRO A 277 -12.82 8.65 -2.01
CA PRO A 277 -13.32 7.34 -2.40
C PRO A 277 -13.59 7.25 -3.91
N GLU A 278 -14.15 8.31 -4.51
CA GLU A 278 -14.42 8.38 -5.95
C GLU A 278 -13.12 8.24 -6.77
N GLU A 279 -12.06 8.98 -6.41
CA GLU A 279 -10.76 8.87 -7.07
C GLU A 279 -10.17 7.45 -6.97
N ALA A 280 -10.32 6.80 -5.81
CA ALA A 280 -9.86 5.43 -5.61
C ALA A 280 -10.62 4.43 -6.48
N VAL A 281 -11.94 4.60 -6.60
CA VAL A 281 -12.76 3.78 -7.50
C VAL A 281 -12.38 4.06 -8.95
N ASP A 282 -12.28 5.31 -9.38
CA ASP A 282 -11.92 5.65 -10.76
C ASP A 282 -10.54 5.10 -11.16
N CYS A 283 -9.55 5.22 -10.26
CA CYS A 283 -8.23 4.63 -10.44
C CYS A 283 -8.30 3.10 -10.52
N PHE A 284 -9.10 2.46 -9.66
CA PHE A 284 -9.37 1.02 -9.74
C PHE A 284 -9.98 0.63 -11.09
N MET A 285 -10.97 1.37 -11.58
CA MET A 285 -11.70 1.09 -12.81
C MET A 285 -10.85 1.28 -14.06
N ARG A 286 -9.98 2.28 -14.09
CA ARG A 286 -9.09 2.57 -15.23
C ARG A 286 -7.87 1.65 -15.30
N THR A 287 -7.38 1.16 -14.16
CA THR A 287 -6.20 0.30 -14.12
C THR A 287 -6.57 -1.17 -14.08
N LYS A 288 -5.62 -2.05 -14.36
CA LYS A 288 -5.83 -3.50 -14.24
C LYS A 288 -5.54 -3.97 -12.82
N MET A 289 -6.00 -3.30 -11.78
CA MET A 289 -6.00 -3.87 -10.42
C MET A 289 -7.01 -5.02 -10.33
N ASP A 290 -6.70 -6.01 -9.49
CA ASP A 290 -7.53 -7.20 -9.37
C ASP A 290 -8.65 -7.02 -8.32
N VAL A 291 -8.34 -6.34 -7.22
CA VAL A 291 -9.22 -6.15 -6.07
C VAL A 291 -9.05 -4.74 -5.53
N LEU A 292 -10.14 -4.11 -5.08
CA LEU A 292 -10.12 -2.87 -4.30
C LEU A 292 -10.69 -3.14 -2.91
N VAL A 293 -9.95 -2.73 -1.89
CA VAL A 293 -10.38 -2.78 -0.50
C VAL A 293 -10.47 -1.35 0.01
N MET A 294 -11.67 -0.92 0.39
CA MET A 294 -11.93 0.42 0.90
C MET A 294 -12.81 0.40 2.13
N GLY A 295 -12.33 0.92 3.25
CA GLY A 295 -13.02 0.75 4.54
C GLY A 295 -13.21 -0.74 4.85
N ASN A 296 -14.47 -1.17 5.01
CA ASN A 296 -14.84 -2.57 5.22
C ASN A 296 -15.33 -3.29 3.95
N TYR A 297 -15.19 -2.67 2.79
CA TYR A 297 -15.69 -3.20 1.52
C TYR A 297 -14.58 -3.86 0.72
N LEU A 298 -14.80 -5.12 0.36
CA LEU A 298 -14.06 -5.85 -0.65
C LEU A 298 -14.78 -5.69 -1.99
N VAL A 299 -14.06 -5.23 -3.01
CA VAL A 299 -14.60 -4.94 -4.34
C VAL A 299 -13.82 -5.73 -5.37
N GLU A 300 -14.54 -6.53 -6.16
CA GLU A 300 -14.00 -7.31 -7.26
C GLU A 300 -14.70 -6.93 -8.56
N ARG A 301 -13.96 -7.03 -9.67
CA ARG A 301 -14.56 -6.93 -11.00
C ARG A 301 -15.32 -8.22 -11.25
N SER A 302 -16.60 -8.12 -11.56
CA SER A 302 -17.36 -9.28 -12.02
C SER A 302 -16.76 -9.73 -13.35
N SER A 303 -16.20 -10.95 -13.38
CA SER A 303 -15.86 -11.60 -14.64
C SER A 303 -17.17 -11.77 -15.41
N GLY A 304 -17.29 -11.10 -16.56
CA GLY A 304 -18.39 -11.32 -17.48
C GLY A 304 -18.53 -12.82 -17.73
N ARG A 305 -19.72 -13.36 -17.51
CA ARG A 305 -20.07 -14.70 -17.99
C ARG A 305 -20.12 -14.70 -19.51
#